data_AF-A0AAW5YSJ1-F1
#
_entry.id   AF-A0AAW5YSJ1-F1
#
_cell.length_a   1.000
_cell.length_b   1.000
_cell.length_c   1.000
_cell.angle_alpha   90.00
_cell.angle_beta   90.00
_cell.angle_gamma   90.00
#
_symmetry.space_group_name_H-M   'P 1'
#
loop_
_entity.id
_entity.type
_entity.pdbx_description
1 polymer ?
#
loop_
_entity_poly.entity_id
_entity_poly.type
_entity_poly.pdbx_seq_one_letter_code
_entity_poly.pdbx_strand_id
1 'polypeptide(L)' 'MLKIKQRDLKKYFKSLQILNDSFSDFTTELEKKYPLTDDEKKKMESMREYFESTKSLFVNMESKCS' A
#
# COMPACT_ATOMS: atom_id res chain seq x y z
N MET A 1 2.42 -26.71 12.44
CA MET A 1 1.64 -25.57 11.91
C MET A 1 1.96 -24.36 12.79
N LEU A 2 2.67 -23.36 12.28
CA LEU A 2 2.91 -22.12 13.02
C LEU A 2 1.56 -21.42 13.19
N LYS A 3 0.98 -21.47 14.39
CA LYS A 3 -0.23 -20.71 14.71
C LYS A 3 0.15 -19.24 14.78
N ILE A 4 -0.08 -18.51 13.69
CA ILE A 4 0.01 -17.05 13.71
C ILE A 4 -1.05 -16.57 14.70
N LYS A 5 -0.64 -15.86 15.75
CA LYS A 5 -1.59 -15.33 16.72
C LYS A 5 -2.33 -14.17 16.05
N GLN A 6 -3.61 -14.02 16.36
CA GLN A 6 -4.46 -12.95 15.80
C GLN A 6 -3.86 -11.55 16.05
N ARG A 7 -3.18 -11.34 17.19
CA ARG A 7 -2.41 -10.13 17.48
C ARG A 7 -1.28 -9.88 16.47
N ASP A 8 -0.62 -10.93 15.99
CA ASP A 8 0.47 -10.83 15.01
C ASP A 8 -0.09 -10.50 13.62
N LEU A 9 -1.23 -11.09 13.24
CA LEU A 9 -1.96 -10.73 12.02
C LEU A 9 -2.35 -9.25 12.01
N LYS A 10 -2.90 -8.74 13.11
CA LYS A 10 -3.23 -7.32 13.25
C LYS A 10 -2.01 -6.42 13.01
N LYS A 11 -0.86 -6.78 13.60
CA LYS A 11 0.40 -6.06 13.37
C LYS A 11 0.84 -6.12 11.91
N TYR A 12 0.74 -7.27 11.26
CA TYR A 12 1.12 -7.40 9.85
C TYR A 12 0.25 -6.55 8.94
N PHE A 13 -1.07 -6.54 9.12
CA PHE A 13 -1.95 -5.67 8.32
C PHE A 13 -1.64 -4.19 8.52
N LYS A 14 -1.33 -3.77 9.76
CA LYS A 14 -0.89 -2.40 10.02
C LYS A 14 0.44 -2.07 9.32
N SER A 15 1.41 -2.98 9.34
CA SER A 15 2.68 -2.79 8.61
C SER A 15 2.48 -2.69 7.10
N LEU A 16 1.54 -3.46 6.54
CA LEU A 16 1.21 -3.40 5.12
C LEU A 16 0.53 -2.07 4.73
N GLN A 17 -0.31 -1.50 5.60
CA GLN A 17 -0.86 -0.15 5.38
C GLN A 17 0.24 0.92 5.32
N ILE A 18 1.22 0.86 6.24
CA ILE A 18 2.36 1.80 6.27
C ILE A 18 3.22 1.66 5.01
N LEU A 19 3.42 0.41 4.54
CA LEU A 19 4.17 0.15 3.31
C LEU A 19 3.46 0.75 2.08
N ASN A 20 2.13 0.62 2.00
CA ASN A 20 1.36 1.24 0.91
C ASN A 20 1.47 2.76 0.93
N ASP A 21 1.39 3.39 2.10
CA ASP A 21 1.57 4.84 2.24
C ASP A 21 2.96 5.28 1.75
N SER A 22 4.00 4.52 2.11
CA SER A 22 5.37 4.78 1.68
C SER A 22 5.52 4.67 0.15
N PHE A 23 4.81 3.72 -0.49
CA PHE A 23 4.83 3.60 -1.96
C PHE A 23 4.08 4.73 -2.66
N SER A 24 2.93 5.17 -2.13
CA SER A 24 2.20 6.33 -2.66
C SER A 24 3.03 7.61 -2.57
N ASP A 25 3.75 7.82 -1.48
CA ASP A 25 4.68 8.95 -1.34
C ASP A 25 5.84 8.84 -2.34
N PHE A 26 6.44 7.65 -2.47
CA PHE A 26 7.54 7.40 -3.39
C PHE A 26 7.16 7.67 -4.85
N THR A 27 6.00 7.19 -5.31
CA THR A 27 5.52 7.43 -6.69
C THR A 27 5.29 8.91 -6.95
N THR A 28 4.73 9.63 -5.97
CA THR A 28 4.53 11.08 -6.04
C THR A 28 5.84 11.86 -6.13
N GLU A 29 6.87 11.46 -5.37
CA GLU A 29 8.19 12.09 -5.45
C GLU A 29 8.91 11.76 -6.77
N LEU A 30 8.73 10.55 -7.31
CA LEU A 30 9.26 10.16 -8.62
C LEU A 30 8.74 11.07 -9.74
N GLU A 31 7.43 11.35 -9.75
CA GLU A 31 6.80 12.24 -10.72
C GLU A 31 7.26 13.69 -10.62
N LYS A 32 7.52 14.18 -9.41
CA LYS A 32 8.04 15.54 -9.20
C LYS A 32 9.49 15.68 -9.65
N LYS A 33 10.30 14.64 -9.43
CA LYS A 33 11.76 14.70 -9.59
C LYS A 33 12.22 14.38 -11.00
N TYR A 34 11.48 13.55 -11.73
CA TYR A 34 11.86 13.09 -13.06
C TYR A 34 10.78 13.43 -14.08
N PRO A 35 11.15 13.97 -15.25
CA PRO A 35 10.20 14.14 -16.34
C PRO A 35 9.79 12.76 -16.87
N LEU A 36 8.55 12.37 -16.59
CA LEU A 36 7.98 11.12 -17.06
C LEU A 36 7.28 11.31 -18.41
N THR A 37 7.38 10.30 -19.26
CA THR A 37 6.53 10.18 -20.45
C THR A 37 5.07 9.96 -20.06
N ASP A 38 4.14 10.19 -21.00
CA ASP A 38 2.70 10.00 -20.72
C ASP A 38 2.34 8.55 -20.38
N ASP A 39 3.05 7.58 -20.97
CA ASP A 39 2.88 6.16 -20.65
C ASP A 39 3.39 5.82 -19.24
N GLU A 40 4.50 6.43 -18.82
CA GLU A 40 5.01 6.28 -17.45
C GLU A 40 4.09 6.93 -16.43
N LYS A 41 3.52 8.10 -16.71
CA LYS A 41 2.51 8.76 -15.85
C LYS A 41 1.28 7.89 -15.66
N LYS A 42 0.74 7.30 -16.73
CA LYS A 42 -0.40 6.37 -16.63
C LYS A 42 -0.07 5.16 -15.75
N LYS A 43 1.14 4.61 -15.88
CA LYS A 43 1.59 3.52 -15.00
C LYS A 43 1.69 3.96 -13.53
N MET A 44 2.21 5.14 -13.26
CA MET A 44 2.28 5.69 -11.90
C MET A 44 0.89 5.91 -11.30
N GLU A 45 -0.05 6.41 -12.09
CA GLU A 45 -1.45 6.58 -11.67
C GLU A 45 -2.11 5.24 -11.34
N SER A 46 -1.98 4.23 -12.22
CA SER A 46 -2.45 2.87 -11.94
C SER A 46 -1.80 2.26 -10.69
N MET A 47 -0.52 2.54 -10.43
CA MET A 47 0.15 2.10 -9.22
C MET A 47 -0.43 2.77 -7.97
N ARG A 48 -0.73 4.07 -8.00
CA ARG A 48 -1.38 4.78 -6.88
C ARG A 48 -2.76 4.21 -6.58
N GLU A 49 -3.59 4.03 -7.60
CA GLU A 49 -4.91 3.40 -7.44
C GLU A 49 -4.81 1.99 -6.81
N TYR A 50 -3.81 1.21 -7.25
CA TYR A 50 -3.55 -0.11 -6.67
C TYR A 50 -3.19 -0.02 -5.17
N PHE A 51 -2.29 0.89 -4.78
CA PHE A 51 -1.88 1.05 -3.38
C PHE A 51 -3.03 1.57 -2.50
N GLU A 52 -3.87 2.48 -3.01
CA GLU A 52 -5.06 2.94 -2.28
C GLU A 52 -6.09 1.82 -2.07
N SER A 53 -6.36 1.04 -3.12
CA SER A 53 -7.27 -0.10 -3.07
C SER A 53 -6.77 -1.17 -2.09
N THR A 54 -5.50 -1.54 -2.19
CA THR A 54 -4.90 -2.54 -1.29
C THR A 54 -4.78 -2.05 0.15
N LYS A 55 -4.59 -0.73 0.38
CA LYS A 55 -4.60 -0.17 1.74
C LYS A 55 -5.96 -0.37 2.39
N SER A 56 -7.03 -0.08 1.66
CA SER A 56 -8.42 -0.28 2.12
C SER A 56 -8.68 -1.75 2.47
N LEU A 57 -8.14 -2.69 1.70
CA LEU A 57 -8.20 -4.12 2.00
C LEU A 57 -7.50 -4.45 3.33
N PHE A 58 -6.30 -3.92 3.57
CA PHE A 58 -5.57 -4.18 4.81
C PHE A 58 -6.23 -3.56 6.04
N VAL A 59 -6.85 -2.38 5.92
CA VAL A 59 -7.68 -1.79 6.99
C VAL A 59 -8.85 -2.70 7.34
N ASN A 60 -9.54 -3.23 6.33
CA ASN A 60 -10.65 -4.17 6.52
C ASN A 60 -10.17 -5.48 7.16
N MET A 61 -9.03 -6.01 6.73
CA MET A 61 -8.45 -7.22 7.34
C MET A 61 -7.99 -6.99 8.78
N GLU A 62 -7.43 -5.82 9.09
CA GLU A 62 -7.03 -5.44 10.45
C GLU A 62 -8.25 -5.39 11.39
N SER A 63 -9.37 -4.81 10.95
CA SER A 63 -10.58 -4.70 11.78
C SER A 63 -11.17 -6.07 12.14
N LYS A 64 -11.02 -7.06 11.25
CA LYS A 64 -11.40 -8.46 11.49
C LYS A 64 -10.48 -9.21 12.45
N CYS A 65 -9.33 -8.64 12.81
CA CYS A 65 -8.40 -9.22 13.78
C CYS A 65 -8.74 -8.87 15.25
N SER A 66 -10.02 -8.60 15.54
CA SER A 66 -10.53 -8.25 16.88
C SER A 66 -10.41 -9.38 17.89
#